data_AF-A0A2D4YCU0-F1
#
_entry.id   AF-A0A2D4YCU0-F1
#
_cell.length_a   1.000
_cell.length_b   1.000
_cell.length_c   1.000
_cell.angle_alpha   90.00
_cell.angle_beta   90.00
_cell.angle_gamma   90.00
#
_symmetry.space_group_name_H-M   'P 1'
#
loop_
_entity.id
_entity.type
_entity.pdbx_description
1 polymer ?
#
loop_
_entity_poly.entity_id
_entity_poly.type
_entity_poly.pdbx_seq_one_letter_code
_entity_poly.pdbx_strand_id
1 'polypeptide(L)' 'MLFYFNSENLCYEKIYHFHKKGKIKLDSGEYILLSGEMTVNAIRMPKVPAWYYNKDDMYIGTDTLVDN' A
#
# COMPACT_ATOMS: atom_id res chain seq x y z
N MET A 1 -5.72 2.01 12.37
CA MET A 1 -4.72 1.93 11.30
C MET A 1 -3.77 0.81 11.67
N LEU A 2 -3.76 -0.29 10.91
CA LEU A 2 -2.91 -1.46 11.17
C LEU A 2 -1.77 -1.45 10.15
N PHE A 3 -0.54 -1.57 10.63
CA PHE A 3 0.66 -1.66 9.81
C PHE A 3 1.24 -3.07 9.96
N TYR A 4 1.48 -3.74 8.84
CA TYR A 4 2.17 -5.02 8.81
C TYR A 4 3.43 -4.85 7.97
N PHE A 5 4.59 -5.20 8.53
CA PHE A 5 5.88 -5.09 7.84
C PHE A 5 6.42 -6.50 7.65
N ASN A 6 6.64 -6.91 6.39
CA ASN A 6 7.30 -8.16 6.09
C ASN A 6 8.82 -7.92 5.97
N SER A 7 9.63 -8.59 6.78
CA SER A 7 11.09 -8.47 6.76
C SER A 7 11.78 -9.32 5.69
N GLU A 8 11.06 -10.27 5.07
CA GLU A 8 11.66 -11.25 4.13
C GLU A 8 11.82 -10.70 2.72
N ASN A 9 11.03 -9.69 2.34
CA ASN A 9 11.17 -8.96 1.10
C ASN A 9 11.28 -7.46 1.42
N LEU A 10 12.46 -6.89 1.23
CA LEU A 10 12.67 -5.43 1.20
C LEU A 10 11.86 -4.73 0.08
N CYS A 11 11.11 -5.49 -0.71
CA CYS A 11 10.01 -5.02 -1.54
C CYS A 11 8.77 -4.85 -0.65
N TYR A 12 8.63 -3.64 -0.12
CA TYR A 12 7.62 -3.18 0.84
C TYR A 12 6.18 -3.59 0.51
N GLU A 13 5.76 -4.78 0.93
CA GLU A 13 4.35 -5.17 0.94
C GLU A 13 3.78 -5.03 2.36
N LYS A 14 2.85 -4.07 2.56
CA LYS A 14 1.56 -4.24 3.27
C LYS A 14 0.99 -2.97 3.94
N ILE A 15 -0.35 -2.89 4.02
CA ILE A 15 -1.11 -1.63 3.86
C ILE A 15 -2.30 -1.45 4.80
N TYR A 16 -2.56 -0.17 5.10
CA TYR A 16 -3.80 0.50 5.52
C TYR A 16 -5.14 -0.17 5.14
N HIS A 17 -5.77 -0.82 6.12
CA HIS A 17 -7.20 -1.16 6.05
C HIS A 17 -8.06 0.01 6.55
N PHE A 18 -8.81 0.67 5.66
CA PHE A 18 -9.82 1.67 6.03
C PHE A 18 -11.17 1.00 6.27
N HIS A 19 -11.61 0.93 7.52
CA HIS A 19 -12.96 0.46 7.86
C HIS A 19 -13.85 1.62 8.32
N LYS A 20 -15.02 1.75 7.70
CA LYS A 20 -15.93 2.88 7.99
C LYS A 20 -16.88 2.65 9.17
N LYS A 21 -17.00 1.42 9.74
CA LYS A 21 -17.71 1.08 11.02
C LYS A 21 -17.83 -0.44 11.22
N GLY A 22 -17.34 -1.00 12.33
CA GLY A 22 -17.59 -2.40 12.74
C GLY A 22 -16.36 -3.33 12.80
N LYS A 23 -16.57 -4.56 13.28
CA LYS A 23 -15.53 -5.58 13.54
C LYS A 23 -14.61 -5.77 12.32
N ILE A 24 -13.29 -5.78 12.56
CA ILE A 24 -12.26 -5.96 11.54
C ILE A 24 -12.46 -7.33 10.87
N LYS A 25 -12.78 -7.30 9.57
CA LYS A 25 -12.81 -8.46 8.69
C LYS A 25 -11.56 -8.41 7.83
N LEU A 26 -10.63 -9.34 8.06
CA LEU A 26 -9.34 -9.40 7.39
C LEU A 26 -9.45 -9.64 5.88
N ASP A 27 -10.55 -10.24 5.43
CA ASP A 27 -10.91 -10.50 4.02
C ASP A 27 -11.62 -9.31 3.35
N SER A 28 -11.79 -8.19 4.06
CA SER A 28 -12.47 -7.01 3.55
C SER A 28 -11.53 -5.80 3.51
N GLY A 29 -11.90 -4.76 2.78
CA GLY A 29 -11.14 -3.51 2.69
C GLY A 29 -10.12 -3.48 1.55
N GLU A 30 -9.22 -2.50 1.63
CA GLU A 30 -8.25 -2.17 0.58
C GLU A 30 -6.82 -2.36 1.10
N TYR A 31 -5.89 -2.57 0.17
CA TYR A 31 -4.45 -2.58 0.38
C TYR A 31 -3.73 -1.87 -0.80
N ILE A 32 -2.45 -1.53 -0.66
CA ILE A 32 -1.58 -0.69 -1.53
C ILE A 32 -0.15 -1.28 -1.69
N LEU A 33 0.13 -2.08 -2.69
CA LEU A 33 1.51 -2.56 -2.87
C LEU A 33 2.45 -1.38 -3.13
N LEU A 34 3.51 -1.24 -2.32
CA LEU A 34 4.46 -0.14 -2.40
C LEU A 34 5.71 -0.65 -3.10
N SER A 35 6.04 -0.06 -4.25
CA SER A 35 7.19 -0.49 -5.04
C SER A 35 8.03 0.68 -5.51
N GLY A 36 9.32 0.39 -5.72
CA GLY A 36 10.34 1.40 -6.00
C GLY A 36 10.60 2.32 -4.81
N GLU A 37 11.66 3.10 -4.92
CA GLU A 37 12.05 4.09 -3.92
C GLU A 37 12.40 5.38 -4.63
N MET A 38 11.97 6.50 -4.06
CA MET A 38 12.29 7.84 -4.53
C MET A 38 12.55 8.74 -3.32
N THR A 39 13.51 9.65 -3.47
CA THR A 39 13.77 10.67 -2.44
C THR A 39 13.24 12.01 -2.93
N VAL A 40 12.21 12.52 -2.28
CA VAL A 40 11.64 13.84 -2.58
C VAL A 40 11.89 14.74 -1.38
N ASN A 41 12.55 15.88 -1.58
CA ASN A 41 12.88 16.82 -0.51
C ASN A 41 13.54 16.14 0.72
N ALA A 42 14.50 15.24 0.45
CA ALA A 42 15.19 14.42 1.46
C ALA A 42 14.33 13.37 2.22
N ILE A 43 13.09 13.12 1.80
CA ILE A 43 12.23 12.06 2.34
C ILE A 43 12.25 10.87 1.38
N ARG A 44 12.67 9.69 1.88
CA ARG A 44 12.57 8.42 1.14
C ARG A 44 11.15 7.88 1.24
N MET A 45 10.53 7.67 0.08
CA MET A 45 9.15 7.18 -0.03
C MET A 45 9.01 6.25 -1.24
N PRO A 46 7.98 5.40 -1.29
CA PRO A 46 7.76 4.52 -2.42
C PRO A 46 7.44 5.30 -3.68
N LYS A 47 8.06 4.92 -4.80
CA LYS A 47 7.85 5.58 -6.09
C LYS A 47 6.47 5.25 -6.69
N VAL A 48 5.98 4.05 -6.44
CA VAL A 48 4.78 3.49 -7.09
C VAL A 48 3.90 2.77 -6.06
N PRO A 49 2.97 3.48 -5.41
CA PRO A 49 1.87 2.88 -4.66
C PRO A 49 0.74 2.37 -5.59
N ALA A 50 0.41 1.08 -5.49
CA ALA A 50 -0.65 0.43 -6.27
C ALA A 50 -1.77 -0.12 -5.37
N TRP A 51 -2.99 0.36 -5.51
CA TRP A 51 -4.15 0.05 -4.68
C TRP A 51 -4.94 -1.18 -5.18
N TYR A 52 -5.44 -1.97 -4.25
CA TYR A 52 -6.17 -3.22 -4.45
C TYR A 52 -7.29 -3.36 -3.42
N TYR A 53 -8.37 -4.07 -3.77
CA TYR A 53 -9.31 -4.62 -2.79
C TYR A 53 -8.82 -6.00 -2.33
N ASN A 54 -8.93 -6.29 -1.03
CA ASN A 54 -8.68 -7.64 -0.48
C ASN A 54 -9.61 -8.69 -1.10
N LYS A 55 -10.81 -8.27 -1.50
CA LYS A 55 -11.74 -9.14 -2.21
C LYS A 55 -11.24 -9.35 -3.64
N ASP A 56 -10.87 -10.59 -3.95
CA ASP A 56 -10.44 -11.05 -5.28
C ASP A 56 -9.15 -10.39 -5.81
N ASP A 57 -8.33 -9.79 -4.92
CA ASP A 57 -7.11 -9.04 -5.29
C ASP A 57 -7.34 -8.03 -6.42
N MET A 58 -8.53 -7.39 -6.40
CA MET A 58 -8.96 -6.54 -7.49
C MET A 58 -8.16 -5.23 -7.50
N TYR A 59 -7.43 -5.00 -8.59
CA TYR A 59 -6.69 -3.76 -8.83
C TYR A 59 -7.61 -2.55 -8.95
N ILE A 60 -7.29 -1.48 -8.23
CA ILE A 60 -8.05 -0.22 -8.21
C ILE A 60 -7.33 0.87 -9.00
N GLY A 61 -6.01 0.99 -8.83
CA GLY A 61 -5.25 2.07 -9.44
C GLY A 61 -3.81 2.13 -8.93
N THR A 62 -2.99 2.91 -9.61
CA THR A 62 -1.59 3.14 -9.24
C THR A 62 -1.29 4.60 -9.38
N ASP A 63 -0.68 5.19 -8.34
CA ASP A 63 -0.07 6.50 -8.45
C ASP A 63 1.43 6.32 -8.74
N THR A 64 2.00 7.11 -9.64
CA THR A 64 3.43 7.05 -9.96
C THR A 64 4.05 8.41 -9.73
N LEU A 65 5.06 8.45 -8.86
CA LEU A 65 5.88 9.63 -8.67
C LEU A 65 6.85 9.78 -9.84
N VAL A 66 6.82 10.95 -10.45
CA VAL A 66 7.70 11.35 -11.55
C VAL A 66 8.51 12.58 -11.11
N ASP A 67 9.80 12.55 -11.40
CA ASP A 67 10.64 13.75 -11.28
C ASP A 67 10.39 14.61 -12.54
N ASN A 68 10.17 15.91 -12.33
CA ASN A 68 10.02 16.90 -13.41
C ASN A 68 11.38 17.39 -13.91
#